data_AF-A0A6N9U9G5-F1
#
_entry.id   AF-A0A6N9U9G5-F1
#
_cell.length_a   1.000
_cell.length_b   1.000
_cell.length_c   1.000
_cell.angle_alpha   90.00
_cell.angle_beta   90.00
_cell.angle_gamma   90.00
#
_symmetry.space_group_name_H-M   'P 1'
#
loop_
_entity.id
_entity.type
_entity.pdbx_description
1 polymer ?
#
loop_
_entity_poly.entity_id
_entity_poly.type
_entity_poly.pdbx_seq_one_letter_code
_entity_poly.pdbx_strand_id
1 'polypeptide(L)'
;MNVLIHVFVALHIIGIASLLGGFLTQMKAMGAGTARFVPAMLHGALTMLVTGVALVGLNQADGASVNNIKIGVKLLILIVILALVYVKRDEERVDKGAFAAVGALTAANIFIATLWT
;
A
#
# COMPACT_ATOMS: atom_id res chain seq x y z
N MET A 1 13.50 -19.12 8.88
CA MET A 1 13.64 -18.31 7.64
C MET A 1 13.82 -16.80 7.89
N ASN A 2 14.47 -16.40 8.99
CA ASN A 2 14.41 -15.01 9.49
C ASN A 2 14.96 -13.93 8.54
N VAL A 3 16.15 -14.16 7.95
CA VAL A 3 16.75 -13.17 7.03
C VAL A 3 15.85 -12.94 5.82
N LEU A 4 15.29 -13.99 5.24
CA LEU A 4 14.38 -13.89 4.11
C LEU A 4 13.11 -13.13 4.48
N ILE A 5 12.49 -13.46 5.63
CA ILE A 5 11.31 -12.74 6.14
C ILE A 5 11.64 -11.25 6.31
N HIS A 6 12.76 -10.91 6.94
CA HIS A 6 13.17 -9.52 7.15
C HIS A 6 13.44 -8.77 5.83
N VAL A 7 14.01 -9.43 4.83
CA VAL A 7 14.15 -8.86 3.47
C VAL A 7 12.78 -8.54 2.88
N PHE A 8 11.81 -9.46 2.97
CA PHE A 8 10.46 -9.21 2.47
C PHE A 8 9.72 -8.12 3.26
N VAL A 9 9.95 -8.02 4.58
CA VAL A 9 9.45 -6.91 5.40
C VAL A 9 10.04 -5.58 4.90
N ALA A 10 11.35 -5.52 4.66
CA ALA A 10 11.99 -4.31 4.13
C ALA A 10 11.43 -3.93 2.75
N LEU A 11 11.26 -4.88 1.84
CA LEU A 11 10.62 -4.65 0.53
C LEU A 11 9.17 -4.17 0.67
N HIS A 12 8.41 -4.71 1.62
CA HIS A 12 7.05 -4.26 1.91
C HIS A 12 7.02 -2.80 2.38
N ILE A 13 7.96 -2.42 3.25
CA ILE A 13 8.13 -1.03 3.72
C ILE A 13 8.52 -0.10 2.57
N ILE A 14 9.39 -0.54 1.66
CA ILE A 14 9.72 0.23 0.44
C ILE A 14 8.47 0.44 -0.42
N GLY A 15 7.61 -0.58 -0.55
CA GLY A 15 6.32 -0.45 -1.22
C GLY A 15 5.43 0.63 -0.59
N ILE A 16 5.34 0.64 0.75
CA ILE A 16 4.64 1.69 1.51
C ILE A 16 5.24 3.06 1.24
N ALA A 17 6.57 3.18 1.31
CA ALA A 17 7.28 4.43 1.08
C ALA A 17 7.06 4.97 -0.34
N SER A 18 7.02 4.08 -1.35
CA SER A 18 6.74 4.46 -2.73
C SER A 18 5.30 4.94 -2.93
N LEU A 19 4.33 4.24 -2.33
CA LEU A 19 2.92 4.60 -2.41
C LEU A 19 2.60 5.89 -1.66
N LEU A 20 2.95 5.95 -0.37
CA LEU A 20 2.72 7.11 0.47
C LEU A 20 3.58 8.29 0.03
N GLY A 21 4.86 8.06 -0.30
CA GLY A 21 5.75 9.09 -0.84
C GLY A 21 5.24 9.67 -2.14
N GLY A 22 4.78 8.83 -3.08
CA GLY A 22 4.12 9.28 -4.31
C GLY A 22 2.93 10.18 -4.03
N PHE A 23 2.06 9.80 -3.09
CA PHE A 23 0.96 10.64 -2.62
C PHE A 23 1.45 11.98 -2.03
N LEU A 24 2.43 11.95 -1.13
CA LEU A 24 2.94 13.17 -0.46
C LEU A 24 3.54 14.17 -1.45
N THR A 25 4.22 13.69 -2.50
CA THR A 25 4.77 14.56 -3.55
C THR A 25 3.69 15.26 -4.38
N GLN A 26 2.48 14.70 -4.44
CA GLN A 26 1.35 15.25 -5.19
C GLN A 26 0.42 16.13 -4.35
N MET A 27 0.67 16.32 -3.04
CA MET A 27 -0.21 17.13 -2.17
C MET A 27 -0.34 18.60 -2.61
N LYS A 28 0.75 19.23 -3.07
CA LYS A 28 0.68 20.60 -3.62
C LYS A 28 -0.19 20.66 -4.87
N ALA A 29 -0.04 19.68 -5.76
CA ALA A 29 -0.86 19.55 -6.97
C ALA A 29 -2.34 19.30 -6.62
N MET A 30 -2.63 18.56 -5.55
CA MET A 30 -4.00 18.35 -5.06
C MET A 30 -4.65 19.67 -4.63
N GLY A 31 -3.91 20.53 -3.92
CA GLY A 31 -4.36 21.87 -3.56
C GLY A 31 -4.72 22.72 -4.79
N ALA A 32 -3.94 22.59 -5.86
CA ALA A 32 -4.15 23.26 -7.15
C ALA A 32 -5.17 22.56 -8.08
N GLY A 33 -5.71 21.40 -7.70
CA GLY A 33 -6.64 20.63 -8.55
C GLY A 33 -5.97 19.94 -9.75
N THR A 34 -4.67 19.69 -9.68
CA THR A 34 -3.85 19.10 -10.75
C THR A 34 -3.12 17.81 -10.32
N ALA A 35 -3.50 17.22 -9.19
CA ALA A 35 -2.93 15.96 -8.74
C ALA A 35 -3.22 14.83 -9.73
N ARG A 36 -2.28 13.89 -9.83
CA ARG A 36 -2.42 12.64 -10.59
C ARG A 36 -1.84 11.48 -9.79
N PHE A 37 -2.19 10.26 -10.17
CA PHE A 37 -1.48 9.09 -9.66
C PHE A 37 -0.19 8.88 -10.43
N VAL A 38 0.95 9.03 -9.75
CA VAL A 38 2.27 8.84 -10.37
C VAL A 38 2.63 7.34 -10.42
N PRO A 39 3.49 6.90 -11.35
CA PRO A 39 3.87 5.48 -11.48
C PRO A 39 4.40 4.86 -10.18
N ALA A 40 5.11 5.64 -9.35
CA ALA A 40 5.60 5.21 -8.04
C ALA A 40 4.46 4.72 -7.12
N MET A 41 3.26 5.27 -7.22
CA MET A 41 2.11 4.84 -6.41
C MET A 41 1.65 3.45 -6.83
N LEU A 42 1.54 3.19 -8.14
CA LEU A 42 1.15 1.89 -8.66
C LEU A 42 2.18 0.81 -8.33
N HIS A 43 3.46 1.09 -8.59
CA HIS A 43 4.54 0.16 -8.25
C HIS A 43 4.60 -0.10 -6.74
N GLY A 44 4.43 0.93 -5.91
CA GLY A 44 4.39 0.77 -4.46
C GLY A 44 3.27 -0.17 -4.00
N ALA A 45 2.05 0.04 -4.51
CA ALA A 45 0.91 -0.82 -4.21
C ALA A 45 1.12 -2.27 -4.67
N LEU A 46 1.67 -2.49 -5.88
CA LEU A 46 1.99 -3.81 -6.39
C LEU A 46 3.09 -4.51 -5.58
N THR A 47 4.15 -3.78 -5.23
CA THR A 47 5.21 -4.30 -4.35
C THR A 47 4.64 -4.72 -3.01
N MET A 48 3.77 -3.91 -2.40
CA MET A 48 3.08 -4.28 -1.15
C MET A 48 2.24 -5.54 -1.31
N LEU A 49 1.54 -5.72 -2.42
CA LEU A 49 0.69 -6.89 -2.66
C LEU A 49 1.53 -8.16 -2.71
N VAL A 50 2.55 -8.16 -3.57
CA VAL A 50 3.43 -9.33 -3.76
C VAL A 50 4.16 -9.67 -2.46
N THR A 51 4.77 -8.67 -1.82
CA THR A 51 5.53 -8.89 -0.59
C THR A 51 4.62 -9.27 0.58
N GLY A 52 3.40 -8.72 0.66
CA GLY A 52 2.42 -9.06 1.68
C GLY A 52 1.97 -10.52 1.60
N VAL A 53 1.63 -11.00 0.40
CA VAL A 53 1.28 -12.42 0.18
C VAL A 53 2.47 -13.33 0.52
N ALA A 54 3.67 -12.96 0.07
CA ALA A 54 4.88 -13.71 0.38
C ALA A 54 5.15 -13.78 1.90
N LEU A 55 5.00 -12.68 2.63
CA LEU A 55 5.19 -12.64 4.08
C LEU A 55 4.21 -13.56 4.81
N VAL A 56 2.95 -13.62 4.39
CA VAL A 56 1.95 -14.52 4.99
C VAL A 56 2.34 -15.98 4.79
N GLY A 57 2.79 -16.36 3.60
CA GLY A 57 3.27 -17.71 3.31
C GLY A 57 4.55 -18.06 4.07
N LEU A 58 5.54 -17.15 4.08
CA LEU A 58 6.81 -17.36 4.77
C LEU A 58 6.64 -17.50 6.29
N ASN A 59 5.78 -16.68 6.91
CA ASN A 59 5.52 -16.78 8.35
C ASN A 59 4.81 -18.09 8.71
N GLN A 60 3.81 -18.51 7.92
CA GLN A 60 3.17 -19.81 8.14
C GLN A 60 4.13 -20.98 7.96
N ALA A 61 5.01 -20.92 6.95
CA ALA A 61 6.05 -21.93 6.73
C ALA A 61 7.08 -21.98 7.89
N ASP A 62 7.32 -20.85 8.56
CA ASP A 62 8.19 -20.75 9.75
C ASP A 62 7.47 -21.18 11.04
N GLY A 63 6.23 -21.67 10.94
CA GLY A 63 5.43 -22.14 12.08
C GLY A 63 4.74 -21.03 12.88
N ALA A 64 4.77 -19.78 12.40
CA ALA A 64 4.14 -18.66 13.10
C ALA A 64 2.63 -18.65 12.91
N SER A 65 1.89 -18.35 13.99
CA SER A 65 0.45 -18.10 13.91
C SER A 65 0.18 -16.75 13.26
N VAL A 66 -0.61 -16.74 12.18
CA VAL A 66 -1.00 -15.52 11.48
C VAL A 66 -2.44 -15.13 11.81
N ASN A 67 -2.67 -13.86 12.10
CA ASN A 67 -4.03 -13.32 12.27
C ASN A 67 -4.65 -13.07 10.88
N ASN A 68 -5.39 -14.06 10.38
CA ASN A 68 -6.00 -14.02 9.05
C ASN A 68 -7.04 -12.90 8.89
N ILE A 69 -7.70 -12.46 9.96
CA ILE A 69 -8.64 -11.34 9.92
C ILE A 69 -7.87 -10.04 9.66
N LYS A 70 -6.82 -9.78 10.44
CA LYS A 70 -5.93 -8.61 10.25
C LYS A 70 -5.34 -8.60 8.84
N ILE A 71 -4.90 -9.75 8.34
CA ILE A 71 -4.36 -9.89 6.97
C ILE A 71 -5.44 -9.60 5.93
N GLY A 72 -6.64 -10.18 6.08
CA GLY A 72 -7.75 -9.99 5.15
C GLY A 72 -8.18 -8.54 5.03
N VAL A 73 -8.26 -7.82 6.15
CA VAL A 73 -8.58 -6.38 6.17
C VAL A 73 -7.51 -5.57 5.44
N LYS A 74 -6.23 -5.80 5.74
CA LYS A 74 -5.12 -5.11 5.06
C LYS A 74 -5.11 -5.38 3.56
N LEU A 75 -5.35 -6.63 3.15
CA LEU A 75 -5.40 -7.02 1.75
C LEU A 75 -6.56 -6.32 1.03
N LEU A 76 -7.76 -6.30 1.64
CA LEU A 76 -8.92 -5.63 1.06
C LEU A 76 -8.65 -4.13 0.85
N ILE A 77 -8.10 -3.45 1.86
CA ILE A 77 -7.73 -2.03 1.74
C ILE A 77 -6.72 -1.83 0.60
N LEU A 78 -5.69 -2.67 0.52
CA LEU A 78 -4.69 -2.59 -0.53
C LEU A 78 -5.28 -2.83 -1.93
N ILE A 79 -6.24 -3.74 -2.08
CA ILE A 79 -6.94 -3.98 -3.35
C ILE A 79 -7.75 -2.74 -3.76
N VAL A 80 -8.45 -2.10 -2.82
CA VAL A 80 -9.17 -0.85 -3.11
C VAL A 80 -8.21 0.25 -3.57
N ILE A 81 -7.07 0.42 -2.88
CA ILE A 81 -6.04 1.38 -3.29
C ILE A 81 -5.54 1.06 -4.69
N LEU A 82 -5.19 -0.20 -4.95
CA LEU A 82 -4.66 -0.64 -6.23
C LEU A 82 -5.67 -0.41 -7.36
N ALA A 83 -6.95 -0.70 -7.13
CA ALA A 83 -8.01 -0.46 -8.10
C ALA A 83 -8.14 1.03 -8.43
N LEU A 84 -8.19 1.91 -7.42
CA LEU A 84 -8.26 3.36 -7.63
C LEU A 84 -7.05 3.89 -8.42
N VAL A 85 -5.85 3.50 -8.00
CA VAL A 85 -4.60 3.93 -8.64
C VAL A 85 -4.51 3.38 -10.06
N TYR A 86 -4.82 2.11 -10.28
CA TYR A 86 -4.71 1.45 -11.58
C TYR A 86 -5.70 2.01 -12.60
N VAL A 87 -6.98 2.15 -12.22
CA VAL A 87 -8.04 2.62 -13.13
C VAL A 87 -7.77 4.05 -13.59
N LYS A 88 -7.24 4.90 -12.70
CA LYS A 88 -7.04 6.32 -12.96
C LYS A 88 -5.58 6.69 -13.28
N ARG A 89 -4.70 5.71 -13.49
CA ARG A 89 -3.25 5.96 -13.69
C ARG A 89 -2.94 6.79 -14.94
N ASP A 90 -3.80 6.68 -15.95
CA ASP A 90 -3.64 7.34 -17.25
C ASP A 90 -4.37 8.71 -17.28
N GLU A 91 -5.06 9.08 -16.20
CA GLU A 91 -5.70 10.40 -16.06
C GLU A 91 -4.63 11.47 -15.76
N GLU A 92 -4.62 12.55 -16.55
CA GLU A 92 -3.73 13.69 -16.31
C GLU A 92 -4.04 14.42 -14.99
N ARG A 93 -5.29 14.31 -14.53
CA ARG A 93 -5.78 14.88 -13.28
C ARG A 93 -6.80 13.94 -12.67
N VAL A 94 -6.70 13.68 -11.38
CA VAL A 94 -7.65 12.86 -10.62
C VAL A 94 -8.51 13.72 -9.69
N ASP A 95 -9.72 13.26 -9.42
CA ASP A 95 -10.61 13.89 -8.45
C ASP A 95 -9.97 13.93 -7.04
N LYS A 96 -10.23 15.03 -6.30
CA LYS A 96 -9.67 15.26 -4.96
C LYS A 96 -10.10 14.18 -3.97
N GLY A 97 -11.35 13.71 -4.05
CA GLY A 97 -11.87 12.66 -3.20
C GLY A 97 -11.15 11.33 -3.44
N ALA A 98 -10.99 10.93 -4.70
CA ALA A 98 -10.24 9.72 -5.06
C ALA A 98 -8.77 9.79 -4.59
N PHE A 99 -8.11 10.93 -4.80
CA PHE A 99 -6.74 11.14 -4.37
C PHE A 99 -6.61 11.08 -2.84
N ALA A 100 -7.47 11.79 -2.11
CA ALA A 100 -7.51 11.79 -0.65
C ALA A 100 -7.81 10.39 -0.08
N ALA A 101 -8.71 9.64 -0.72
CA ALA A 101 -9.04 8.27 -0.34
C ALA A 101 -7.80 7.37 -0.39
N VAL A 102 -6.99 7.44 -1.46
CA VAL A 102 -5.75 6.65 -1.55
C VAL A 102 -4.79 6.99 -0.41
N GLY A 103 -4.58 8.27 -0.10
CA GLY A 103 -3.73 8.68 1.02
C GLY A 103 -4.24 8.18 2.37
N ALA A 104 -5.54 8.38 2.64
CA ALA A 104 -6.17 7.97 3.89
C ALA A 104 -6.17 6.45 4.08
N LEU A 105 -6.52 5.68 3.04
CA LEU A 105 -6.48 4.23 3.06
C LEU A 105 -5.05 3.70 3.23
N THR A 106 -4.06 4.34 2.61
CA THR A 106 -2.65 3.98 2.79
C THR A 106 -2.23 4.16 4.25
N ALA A 107 -2.54 5.31 4.85
CA ALA A 107 -2.25 5.58 6.26
C ALA A 107 -2.99 4.61 7.21
N ALA A 108 -4.28 4.35 6.94
CA ALA A 108 -5.06 3.39 7.70
C ALA A 108 -4.45 1.98 7.64
N ASN A 109 -3.99 1.54 6.45
CA ASN A 109 -3.35 0.24 6.28
C ASN A 109 -2.04 0.11 7.10
N ILE A 110 -1.27 1.21 7.22
CA ILE A 110 -0.08 1.28 8.08
C ILE A 110 -0.48 1.17 9.55
N PHE A 111 -1.45 1.97 10.01
CA PHE A 111 -1.89 1.92 11.41
C PHE A 111 -2.50 0.58 11.79
N ILE A 112 -3.26 -0.07 10.91
CA ILE A 112 -3.73 -1.43 11.13
C ILE A 112 -2.55 -2.39 11.26
N ALA A 113 -1.50 -2.24 10.47
CA ALA A 113 -0.31 -3.07 10.57
C ALA A 113 0.37 -2.93 11.94
N THR A 114 0.51 -1.71 12.44
CA THR A 114 1.33 -1.38 13.62
C THR A 114 0.58 -1.36 14.95
N LEU A 115 -0.71 -1.02 14.95
CA LEU A 115 -1.49 -0.79 16.17
C LEU A 115 -2.46 -1.93 16.51
N TRP A 116 -2.86 -2.76 15.55
CA TRP A 116 -3.75 -3.91 15.81
C TRP A 116 -2.95 -5.07 16.43
N THR A 117 -3.19 -5.36 17.71
CA THR A 117 -2.65 -6.51 18.45
C THR A 117 -3.61 -7.70 18.41
#